data_AF-A0A0K8S4X1-F1
#
_entry.id   AF-A0A0K8S4X1-F1
#
_cell.length_a   1.000
_cell.length_b   1.000
_cell.length_c   1.000
_cell.angle_alpha   90.00
_cell.angle_beta   90.00
_cell.angle_gamma   90.00
#
_symmetry.space_group_name_H-M   'P 1'
#
loop_
_entity.id
_entity.type
_entity.pdbx_description
1 polymer ?
#
loop_
_entity_poly.entity_id
_entity_poly.type
_entity_poly.pdbx_seq_one_letter_code
_entity_poly.pdbx_strand_id
1 'polypeptide(L)'
;LTALKQGENENPFKFHERILNHLTLITAYIENYEVDEADSMIAHYNQLALRCLLLNLREPLGSILRTRQPADLNTALSWMTNDYQLLCNNRTKQNPHNNRPNQQYPHSS
;
A
#
# COMPACT_ATOMS: atom_id res chain seq x y z
N LEU A 1 2.15 17.29 3.26
CA LEU A 1 2.33 15.82 3.08
C LEU A 1 2.29 15.06 4.41
N THR A 2 3.09 15.42 5.43
CA THR A 2 3.23 14.64 6.70
C THR A 2 1.96 14.38 7.50
N ALA A 3 0.90 15.18 7.34
CA ALA A 3 -0.36 15.02 8.05
C ALA A 3 -1.37 14.08 7.35
N LEU A 4 -1.09 13.62 6.13
CA LEU A 4 -2.03 12.80 5.37
C LEU A 4 -2.10 11.39 5.96
N LYS A 5 -3.32 10.93 6.22
CA LYS A 5 -3.61 9.55 6.65
C LYS A 5 -4.60 8.89 5.70
N GLN A 6 -4.48 7.59 5.50
CA GLN A 6 -5.51 6.86 4.77
C GLN A 6 -6.82 6.93 5.57
N GLY A 7 -7.88 7.41 4.93
CA GLY A 7 -9.21 7.51 5.51
C GLY A 7 -9.82 6.14 5.79
N GLU A 8 -10.89 6.10 6.60
CA GLU A 8 -11.41 4.82 7.07
C GLU A 8 -11.95 3.94 5.95
N ASN A 9 -12.64 4.55 4.99
CA ASN A 9 -13.24 3.90 3.83
C ASN A 9 -12.45 4.20 2.54
N GLU A 10 -11.24 4.76 2.66
CA GLU A 10 -10.42 5.11 1.52
C GLU A 10 -9.68 3.87 1.02
N ASN A 11 -9.78 3.60 -0.28
CA ASN A 11 -9.01 2.53 -0.91
C ASN A 11 -7.50 2.90 -0.92
N PRO A 12 -6.59 1.93 -0.66
CA PRO A 12 -5.14 2.10 -0.79
C PRO A 12 -4.65 2.85 -2.04
N PHE A 13 -5.21 2.54 -3.22
CA PHE A 13 -4.87 3.18 -4.49
C PHE A 13 -5.33 4.65 -4.54
N LYS A 14 -6.47 4.97 -3.93
CA LYS A 14 -6.95 6.36 -3.80
C LYS A 14 -6.08 7.17 -2.84
N PHE A 15 -5.61 6.54 -1.77
CA PHE A 15 -4.67 7.18 -0.87
C PHE A 15 -3.33 7.50 -1.56
N HIS A 16 -2.80 6.55 -2.33
CA HIS A 16 -1.62 6.76 -3.17
C HIS A 16 -1.81 7.90 -4.18
N GLU A 17 -2.92 7.88 -4.94
CA GLU A 17 -3.28 8.93 -5.89
C GLU A 17 -3.34 10.31 -5.23
N ARG A 18 -3.94 10.41 -4.02
CA ARG A 18 -4.00 11.67 -3.28
C ARG A 18 -2.62 12.19 -2.86
N ILE A 19 -1.72 11.29 -2.45
CA ILE A 19 -0.33 11.66 -2.13
C ILE A 19 0.38 12.16 -3.39
N LEU A 20 0.22 11.45 -4.52
CA LEU A 20 0.82 11.82 -5.80
C LEU A 20 0.32 13.20 -6.25
N ASN A 21 -0.98 13.46 -6.17
CA ASN A 21 -1.55 14.76 -6.52
C ASN A 21 -0.95 15.91 -5.69
N HIS A 22 -0.74 15.71 -4.38
CA HIS A 22 -0.07 16.72 -3.55
C HIS A 22 1.40 16.90 -3.96
N LEU A 23 2.11 15.82 -4.23
CA LEU A 23 3.50 15.88 -4.68
C LEU A 23 3.60 16.62 -6.02
N THR A 24 2.74 16.32 -6.99
CA THR A 24 2.71 17.01 -8.29
C THR A 24 2.48 18.50 -8.14
N LEU A 25 1.57 18.94 -7.26
CA LEU A 25 1.35 20.36 -7.00
C LEU A 25 2.57 21.04 -6.37
N ILE A 26 3.25 20.35 -5.45
CA ILE A 26 4.48 20.87 -4.81
C ILE A 26 5.60 20.98 -5.84
N THR A 27 5.81 19.94 -6.65
CA THR A 27 6.82 19.94 -7.72
C THR A 27 6.55 21.04 -8.73
N ALA A 28 5.30 21.18 -9.20
CA ALA A 28 4.92 22.24 -10.12
C ALA A 28 5.14 23.64 -9.52
N TYR A 29 4.87 23.83 -8.23
CA TYR A 29 5.19 25.09 -7.55
C TYR A 29 6.70 25.36 -7.56
N ILE A 30 7.53 24.36 -7.22
CA ILE A 30 8.99 24.53 -7.21
C ILE A 30 9.52 24.90 -8.61
N GLU A 31 9.03 24.20 -9.64
CA GLU A 31 9.43 24.41 -11.03
C GLU A 31 9.01 25.78 -11.58
N ASN A 32 7.79 26.24 -11.26
CA ASN A 32 7.25 27.50 -11.81
C ASN A 32 7.82 28.76 -11.15
N TYR A 33 8.39 28.65 -9.94
CA TYR A 33 8.87 29.80 -9.18
C TYR A 33 10.41 29.87 -9.08
N GLU A 34 11.13 29.12 -9.93
CA GLU A 34 12.60 29.10 -10.03
C GLU A 34 13.29 29.06 -8.66
N VAL A 35 12.82 28.17 -7.78
CA VAL A 35 13.36 28.06 -6.42
C VAL A 35 14.81 27.57 -6.48
N ASP A 36 15.70 28.21 -5.73
CA ASP A 36 17.07 27.75 -5.56
C ASP A 36 17.10 26.28 -5.10
N GLU A 37 17.97 25.48 -5.68
CA GLU A 37 18.09 24.03 -5.40
C GLU A 37 16.80 23.22 -5.69
N ALA A 38 16.01 23.63 -6.69
CA ALA A 38 14.77 22.95 -7.10
C ALA A 38 14.88 21.42 -7.15
N ASP A 39 15.94 20.87 -7.77
CA ASP A 39 16.15 19.41 -7.86
C ASP A 39 16.28 18.74 -6.48
N SER A 40 17.02 19.36 -5.56
CA SER A 40 17.22 18.87 -4.20
C SER A 40 15.89 18.90 -3.42
N MET A 41 15.12 19.97 -3.55
CA MET A 41 13.81 20.09 -2.93
C MET A 41 12.82 19.07 -3.49
N ILE A 42 12.78 18.88 -4.81
CA ILE A 42 11.93 17.88 -5.46
C ILE A 42 12.31 16.48 -4.98
N ALA A 43 13.59 16.14 -4.92
CA ALA A 43 14.06 14.86 -4.40
C ALA A 43 13.64 14.65 -2.93
N HIS A 44 13.74 15.70 -2.11
CA HIS A 44 13.29 15.66 -0.72
C HIS A 44 11.79 15.38 -0.61
N TYR A 45 10.95 16.08 -1.39
CA TYR A 45 9.50 15.89 -1.36
C TYR A 45 9.07 14.52 -1.90
N ASN A 46 9.78 13.96 -2.88
CA ASN A 46 9.56 12.58 -3.34
C ASN A 46 9.76 11.58 -2.18
N GLN A 47 10.86 11.70 -1.44
CA GLN A 47 11.13 10.85 -0.28
C GLN A 47 10.11 11.07 0.84
N LEU A 48 9.69 12.31 1.07
CA LEU A 48 8.68 12.64 2.07
C LEU A 48 7.31 12.05 1.72
N ALA A 49 6.91 12.11 0.45
CA ALA A 49 5.67 11.55 -0.05
C ALA A 49 5.65 10.02 0.09
N LEU A 50 6.76 9.36 -0.26
CA LEU A 50 6.93 7.92 -0.05
C LEU A 50 6.83 7.53 1.42
N ARG A 51 7.55 8.25 2.30
CA ARG A 51 7.49 8.00 3.74
C ARG A 51 6.08 8.21 4.31
N CYS A 52 5.37 9.22 3.81
CA CYS A 52 3.97 9.46 4.17
C CYS A 52 3.07 8.28 3.79
N LEU A 53 3.24 7.72 2.60
CA LEU A 53 2.52 6.52 2.16
C LEU A 53 2.83 5.35 3.10
N LEU A 54 4.10 5.01 3.29
CA LEU A 54 4.52 3.84 4.07
C LEU A 54 4.04 3.87 5.53
N LEU A 55 4.05 5.05 6.15
CA LEU A 55 3.63 5.21 7.55
C LEU A 55 2.12 5.17 7.73
N ASN A 56 1.34 5.66 6.76
CA ASN A 56 -0.09 5.88 6.95
C ASN A 56 -0.99 5.00 6.08
N LEU A 57 -0.39 4.10 5.29
CA LEU A 57 -1.11 3.04 4.59
C LEU A 57 -1.58 1.98 5.59
N ARG A 58 -2.86 1.63 5.50
CA ARG A 58 -3.52 0.65 6.37
C ARG A 58 -3.11 -0.78 6.04
N GLU A 59 -3.30 -1.64 7.03
CA GLU A 59 -3.04 -3.07 6.92
C GLU A 59 -4.05 -3.78 6.01
N PRO A 60 -3.64 -4.89 5.35
CA PRO A 60 -2.34 -5.56 5.46
C PRO A 60 -1.24 -5.00 4.52
N LEU A 61 -1.59 -4.10 3.60
CA LEU A 61 -0.64 -3.59 2.60
C LEU A 61 0.45 -2.73 3.23
N GLY A 62 0.10 -1.92 4.24
CA GLY A 62 1.06 -1.09 4.98
C GLY A 62 2.27 -1.87 5.48
N SER A 63 2.06 -2.99 6.18
CA SER A 63 3.15 -3.83 6.68
C SER A 63 4.02 -4.43 5.57
N ILE A 64 3.38 -4.90 4.48
CA ILE A 64 4.10 -5.51 3.35
C ILE A 64 5.04 -4.49 2.71
N LEU A 65 4.54 -3.29 2.39
CA LEU A 65 5.34 -2.26 1.75
C LEU A 65 6.46 -1.76 2.67
N ARG A 66 6.20 -1.55 3.98
CA ARG A 66 7.25 -1.15 4.93
C ARG A 66 8.37 -2.18 5.04
N THR A 67 8.03 -3.47 4.96
CA THR A 67 9.01 -4.55 5.02
C THR A 67 9.91 -4.58 3.78
N ARG A 68 9.33 -4.35 2.59
CA ARG A 68 10.08 -4.40 1.33
C ARG A 68 10.85 -3.11 1.00
N GLN A 69 10.51 -1.98 1.65
CA GLN A 69 11.18 -0.68 1.47
C GLN A 69 11.32 -0.26 -0.01
N PRO A 70 10.21 0.08 -0.69
CA PRO A 70 10.27 0.57 -2.07
C PRO A 70 11.14 1.83 -2.15
N ALA A 71 11.81 2.03 -3.28
CA ALA A 71 12.69 3.20 -3.49
C ALA A 71 11.91 4.49 -3.80
N ASP A 72 10.71 4.36 -4.37
CA ASP A 72 9.90 5.46 -4.88
C ASP A 72 8.41 5.09 -4.92
N LEU A 73 7.54 6.08 -5.18
CA LEU A 73 6.09 5.91 -5.20
C LEU A 73 5.58 5.01 -6.34
N ASN A 74 6.29 4.91 -7.46
CA ASN A 74 5.91 4.07 -8.58
C ASN A 74 6.23 2.59 -8.28
N THR A 75 7.40 2.32 -7.71
CA THR A 75 7.76 1.00 -7.18
C THR A 75 6.76 0.55 -6.12
N ALA A 76 6.38 1.45 -5.20
CA ALA A 76 5.36 1.19 -4.19
C ALA A 76 4.00 0.82 -4.81
N LEU A 77 3.57 1.54 -5.85
CA LEU A 77 2.30 1.26 -6.56
C LEU A 77 2.31 -0.11 -7.23
N SER A 78 3.40 -0.46 -7.91
CA SER A 78 3.55 -1.76 -8.57
C SER A 78 3.42 -2.91 -7.56
N TRP A 79 4.13 -2.82 -6.43
CA TRP A 79 4.07 -3.84 -5.38
C TRP A 79 2.68 -3.90 -4.73
N MET A 80 2.09 -2.74 -4.41
CA MET A 80 0.76 -2.66 -3.85
C MET A 80 -0.29 -3.31 -4.77
N THR A 81 -0.15 -3.14 -6.09
CA THR A 81 -1.02 -3.76 -7.09
C THR A 81 -0.92 -5.29 -7.06
N ASN A 82 0.30 -5.81 -7.08
CA ASN A 82 0.57 -7.26 -7.05
C ASN A 82 0.08 -7.90 -5.75
N ASP A 83 0.42 -7.30 -4.61
CA ASP A 83 0.04 -7.84 -3.30
C ASP A 83 -1.48 -7.73 -3.06
N TYR A 84 -2.14 -6.68 -3.55
CA TYR A 84 -3.59 -6.55 -3.45
C TYR A 84 -4.32 -7.68 -4.21
N GLN A 85 -3.86 -8.02 -5.42
CA GLN A 85 -4.43 -9.14 -6.18
C GLN A 85 -4.25 -10.47 -5.46
N LEU A 86 -3.06 -10.72 -4.89
CA LEU A 86 -2.78 -11.92 -4.10
C LEU A 86 -3.70 -12.01 -2.86
N LEU A 87 -3.89 -10.91 -2.15
CA LEU A 87 -4.77 -10.84 -0.98
C LEU A 87 -6.23 -11.13 -1.33
N CYS A 88 -6.72 -10.58 -2.45
CA CYS A 88 -8.06 -10.87 -2.97
C CYS A 88 -8.22 -12.35 -3.34
N ASN A 89 -7.22 -12.94 -4.01
CA ASN A 89 -7.22 -14.34 -4.44
C ASN A 89 -7.10 -15.34 -3.28
N ASN A 90 -6.49 -14.94 -2.16
CA ASN A 90 -6.37 -15.80 -0.99
C ASN A 90 -7.64 -15.81 -0.14
N ARG A 91 -8.44 -14.73 -0.15
CA ARG A 91 -9.75 -14.71 0.53
C ARG A 91 -10.76 -15.65 -0.11
N THR A 92 -10.72 -15.84 -1.43
CA THR A 92 -11.64 -16.74 -2.14
C THR A 92 -11.32 -18.23 -1.93
N LYS A 93 -10.11 -18.56 -1.46
CA LYS A 93 -9.68 -19.94 -1.19
C LYS A 93 -9.99 -20.43 0.23
N GLN A 94 -10.45 -19.56 1.13
CA GLN A 94 -10.91 -19.95 2.46
C GLN A 94 -12.37 -20.42 2.44
N ASN A 95 -12.62 -21.56 1.79
CA ASN A 95 -13.80 -22.37 2.06
C ASN A 95 -13.31 -23.78 2.45
N PRO A 96 -13.08 -24.07 3.74
CA PRO A 96 -12.96 -25.44 4.18
C PRO A 96 -14.37 -26.03 4.17
N HIS A 97 -14.78 -26.63 3.05
CA HIS A 97 -15.94 -27.50 3.08
C HIS A 97 -15.60 -28.69 3.99
N ASN A 98 -16.33 -28.73 5.09
CA ASN A 98 -16.30 -29.64 6.22
C ASN A 98 -16.35 -31.12 5.78
N ASN A 99 -15.20 -31.72 5.41
CA ASN A 99 -15.10 -33.16 5.18
C ASN A 99 -14.49 -33.84 6.40
N ARG A 100 -15.32 -34.05 7.43
CA ARG A 100 -15.02 -35.00 8.51
C ARG A 100 -15.15 -36.42 7.95
N PRO A 101 -14.09 -37.25 7.94
CA PRO A 101 -14.26 -38.68 7.69
C PRO A 101 -14.98 -39.30 8.88
N ASN A 102 -16.16 -39.86 8.64
CA ASN A 102 -16.94 -40.62 9.60
C ASN A 102 -16.18 -41.91 9.95
N GLN A 103 -15.36 -41.90 11.00
CA GLN A 103 -14.75 -43.11 11.56
C GLN A 103 -15.80 -43.86 12.40
N GLN A 104 -16.54 -44.76 11.74
CA GLN A 104 -17.26 -45.83 12.42
C GLN A 104 -16.28 -46.99 12.67
N TYR A 105 -15.87 -47.17 13.93
CA TYR A 105 -15.21 -48.40 14.36
C TYR A 105 -16.27 -49.45 14.71
N PRO A 106 -16.17 -50.70 14.21
CA PRO A 106 -17.06 -51.77 14.64
C PRO A 106 -16.63 -52.23 16.05
N HIS A 107 -17.53 -52.10 17.03
CA HIS A 107 -17.38 -52.79 18.31
C HIS A 107 -17.93 -54.21 18.17
N SER A 108 -17.03 -55.18 18.23
CA SER A 108 -17.35 -56.59 18.45
C SER A 108 -17.44 -56.83 19.96
N SER A 109 -18.60 -57.29 20.45
CA SER A 109 -18.76 -58.20 21.60
C SER A 109 -20.21 -58.67 21.66
#